data_AF-A0A2S7PKA2-F1
#
_entry.id   AF-A0A2S7PKA2-F1
#
_cell.length_a   1.000
_cell.length_b   1.000
_cell.length_c   1.000
_cell.angle_alpha   90.00
_cell.angle_beta   90.00
_cell.angle_gamma   90.00
#
_symmetry.space_group_name_H-M   'P 1'
#
loop_
_entity.id
_entity.type
_entity.pdbx_description
1 polymer ?
#
loop_
_entity_poly.entity_id
_entity_poly.type
_entity_poly.pdbx_seq_one_letter_code
_entity_poly.pdbx_strand_id
1 'polypeptide(L)'
;MSNSHQNDHREATSPLDPALTGMLDFKTTLNATLRTRYKYAEYIIWRPIIFRVLHSPQDPAWHDVECCRKAFKACTLWPLTFATFNSQRRLVPHIYEYTHTSFFGILILMHVCSFNQFLGPLLHSMPADSAPGVSISLYLTWMRDMKVVHPLARWCWQFLKVIYKDHELVKDLEGGCL
;
A
#
# COMPACT_ATOMS: atom_id res chain seq x y z
N MET A 1 -26.26 -54.63 -3.00
CA MET A 1 -27.18 -54.14 -1.97
C MET A 1 -26.35 -53.69 -0.78
N SER A 2 -26.47 -52.40 -0.43
CA SER A 2 -26.22 -51.72 0.86
C SER A 2 -24.87 -51.94 1.58
N ASN A 3 -23.95 -50.96 1.60
CA ASN A 3 -23.87 -49.71 2.38
C ASN A 3 -23.12 -49.84 3.72
N SER A 4 -21.89 -49.30 3.71
CA SER A 4 -21.32 -48.30 4.64
C SER A 4 -21.57 -48.40 6.15
N HIS A 5 -20.50 -48.68 6.91
CA HIS A 5 -20.21 -48.10 8.23
C HIS A 5 -18.69 -47.85 8.29
N GLN A 6 -18.20 -46.73 7.76
CA GLN A 6 -18.05 -45.41 8.40
C GLN A 6 -16.96 -45.41 9.48
N ASN A 7 -15.79 -44.90 9.07
CA ASN A 7 -14.61 -44.58 9.87
C ASN A 7 -14.94 -43.78 11.14
N ASP A 8 -14.44 -44.25 12.27
CA ASP A 8 -14.38 -43.51 13.53
C ASP A 8 -13.06 -42.70 13.56
N HIS A 9 -13.04 -41.60 12.81
CA HIS A 9 -12.06 -40.52 12.99
C HIS A 9 -12.80 -39.32 13.59
N ARG A 10 -13.10 -39.39 14.88
CA ARG A 10 -13.40 -38.21 15.67
C ARG A 10 -12.10 -37.49 15.99
N GLU A 11 -11.63 -36.67 15.03
CA GLU A 11 -10.71 -35.58 15.33
C GLU A 11 -11.42 -34.65 16.31
N ALA A 12 -11.06 -34.77 17.58
CA ALA A 12 -11.42 -33.83 18.62
C ALA A 12 -10.84 -32.47 18.22
N THR A 13 -11.71 -31.59 17.73
CA THR A 13 -11.43 -30.17 17.52
C THR A 13 -11.25 -29.54 18.90
N SER A 14 -10.00 -29.55 19.37
CA SER A 14 -9.56 -28.78 20.53
C SER A 14 -9.88 -27.30 20.26
N PRO A 15 -10.47 -26.58 21.23
CA PRO A 15 -10.69 -25.15 21.07
C PRO A 15 -9.32 -24.46 20.95
N LEU A 16 -9.15 -23.68 19.89
CA LEU A 16 -7.94 -22.90 19.62
C LEU A 16 -7.71 -21.91 20.76
N ASP A 17 -6.53 -22.03 21.38
CA ASP A 17 -6.07 -21.15 22.45
C ASP A 17 -6.02 -19.68 21.99
N PRO A 18 -6.63 -18.72 22.72
CA PRO A 18 -6.65 -17.31 22.34
C PRO A 18 -5.25 -16.65 22.35
N ALA A 19 -4.25 -17.32 22.92
CA ALA A 19 -2.84 -16.89 22.87
C ALA A 19 -2.23 -17.02 21.45
N LEU A 20 -2.74 -17.94 20.62
CA LEU A 20 -2.25 -18.12 19.25
C LEU A 20 -2.75 -17.02 18.29
N THR A 21 -3.85 -16.35 18.64
CA THR A 21 -4.43 -15.25 17.85
C THR A 21 -3.71 -13.91 18.09
N GLY A 22 -2.98 -13.77 19.21
CA GLY A 22 -2.32 -12.53 19.60
C GLY A 22 -0.91 -12.33 19.02
N MET A 23 -0.25 -13.41 18.61
CA MET A 23 1.12 -13.35 18.09
C MET A 23 1.10 -13.52 16.57
N LEU A 24 0.90 -12.42 15.86
CA LEU A 24 1.19 -12.35 14.43
C LEU A 24 2.56 -13.00 14.20
N ASP A 25 2.60 -14.07 13.39
CA ASP A 25 3.78 -14.90 13.20
C ASP A 25 5.00 -14.01 12.88
N PHE A 26 6.00 -14.04 13.76
CA PHE A 26 7.21 -13.24 13.64
C PHE A 26 7.84 -13.37 12.25
N LYS A 27 7.78 -14.57 11.66
CA LYS A 27 8.26 -14.86 10.31
C LYS A 27 7.48 -14.08 9.26
N THR A 28 6.17 -13.93 9.43
CA THR A 28 5.31 -13.14 8.54
C THR A 28 5.63 -11.65 8.63
N THR A 29 5.82 -11.11 9.83
CA THR A 29 6.21 -9.70 10.04
C THR A 29 7.60 -9.40 9.48
N LEU A 30 8.56 -10.30 9.71
CA LEU A 30 9.92 -10.16 9.17
C LEU A 30 9.91 -10.19 7.64
N ASN A 31 9.17 -11.13 7.04
CA ASN A 31 9.04 -11.23 5.59
C ASN A 31 8.40 -9.97 4.99
N ALA A 32 7.32 -9.48 5.58
CA ALA A 32 6.68 -8.24 5.14
C ALA A 32 7.61 -7.03 5.25
N THR A 33 8.41 -6.95 6.33
CA THR A 33 9.40 -5.89 6.52
C THR A 33 10.50 -5.95 5.45
N LEU A 34 11.08 -7.14 5.22
CA LEU A 34 12.12 -7.33 4.20
C LEU A 34 11.60 -7.02 2.79
N ARG A 35 10.41 -7.52 2.44
CA ARG A 35 9.77 -7.21 1.15
C ARG A 35 9.49 -5.72 0.99
N THR A 36 9.09 -5.04 2.07
CA THR A 36 8.85 -3.60 2.02
C THR A 36 10.16 -2.82 1.83
N ARG A 37 11.25 -3.24 2.48
CA ARG A 37 12.59 -2.66 2.25
C ARG A 37 13.08 -2.88 0.82
N TYR A 38 12.85 -4.08 0.27
CA TYR A 38 13.15 -4.36 -1.13
C TYR A 38 12.38 -3.42 -2.06
N LYS A 39 11.07 -3.27 -1.86
CA LYS A 39 10.25 -2.33 -2.65
C LYS A 39 10.66 -0.87 -2.46
N TYR A 40 11.06 -0.48 -1.25
CA TYR A 40 11.61 0.85 -0.99
C TYR A 40 12.88 1.11 -1.78
N ALA A 41 13.80 0.13 -1.82
CA ALA A 41 15.02 0.24 -2.63
C ALA A 41 14.69 0.39 -4.13
N GLU A 42 13.78 -0.44 -4.66
CA GLU A 42 13.31 -0.30 -6.05
C GLU A 42 12.67 1.08 -6.28
N TYR A 43 11.83 1.56 -5.37
CA TYR A 43 11.22 2.87 -5.47
C TYR A 43 12.27 3.99 -5.55
N ILE A 44 13.28 3.99 -4.68
CA ILE A 44 14.34 5.00 -4.68
C ILE A 44 15.15 4.96 -5.99
N ILE A 45 15.43 3.78 -6.53
CA ILE A 45 16.16 3.62 -7.80
C ILE A 45 15.35 4.16 -8.98
N TRP A 46 14.05 3.85 -9.05
CA TRP A 46 13.23 4.16 -10.22
C TRP A 46 12.54 5.53 -10.15
N ARG A 47 12.40 6.15 -8.97
CA ARG A 47 11.75 7.46 -8.78
C ARG A 47 12.36 8.60 -9.64
N PRO A 48 13.69 8.73 -9.80
CA PRO A 48 14.28 9.79 -10.63
C PRO A 48 13.81 9.74 -12.10
N ILE A 49 13.46 8.55 -12.60
CA ILE A 49 12.99 8.38 -13.97
C ILE A 49 11.59 8.98 -14.16
N ILE A 50 10.68 8.76 -13.20
CA ILE A 50 9.37 9.43 -13.20
C ILE A 50 9.56 10.95 -13.16
N PHE A 51 10.45 11.44 -12.30
CA PHE A 51 10.72 12.87 -12.18
C PHE A 51 11.23 13.48 -13.49
N ARG A 52 12.17 12.79 -14.16
CA ARG A 52 12.71 13.20 -15.46
C ARG A 52 11.61 13.31 -16.53
N VAL A 53 10.72 12.33 -16.61
CA VAL A 53 9.59 12.34 -17.58
C VAL A 53 8.58 13.44 -17.26
N LEU A 54 8.36 13.75 -15.98
CA LEU A 54 7.49 14.86 -15.57
C LEU A 54 8.06 16.24 -15.93
N HIS A 55 9.40 16.42 -15.90
CA HIS A 55 10.05 17.71 -16.15
C HIS A 55 10.37 17.95 -17.63
N SER A 56 10.69 16.89 -18.37
CA SER A 56 11.01 16.95 -19.79
C SER A 56 10.00 16.11 -20.57
N PRO A 57 8.86 16.67 -21.01
CA PRO A 57 7.85 15.96 -21.80
C PRO A 57 8.27 15.76 -23.27
N GLN A 58 9.57 15.60 -23.53
CA GLN A 58 10.10 15.19 -24.83
C GLN A 58 9.73 13.73 -25.07
N ASP A 59 9.44 13.38 -26.33
CA ASP A 59 8.91 12.07 -26.74
C ASP A 59 9.70 10.91 -26.07
N PRO A 60 9.13 10.25 -25.06
CA PRO A 60 9.88 9.33 -24.22
C PRO A 60 10.25 8.08 -25.03
N ALA A 61 11.52 7.70 -24.98
CA ALA A 61 11.97 6.49 -25.65
C ALA A 61 11.24 5.28 -25.06
N TRP A 62 11.10 4.21 -25.86
CA TRP A 62 10.48 2.96 -25.39
C TRP A 62 11.11 2.42 -24.09
N HIS A 63 12.42 2.66 -23.89
CA HIS A 63 13.12 2.35 -22.66
C HIS A 63 12.57 3.10 -21.43
N ASP A 64 12.19 4.36 -21.59
CA ASP A 64 11.65 5.20 -20.51
C ASP A 64 10.25 4.72 -20.09
N VAL A 65 9.44 4.24 -21.05
CA VAL A 65 8.13 3.62 -20.78
C VAL A 65 8.30 2.41 -19.85
N GLU A 66 9.22 1.50 -20.19
CA GLU A 66 9.45 0.29 -19.41
C GLU A 66 9.99 0.60 -18.01
N CYS A 67 10.89 1.57 -17.91
CA CYS A 67 11.40 2.04 -16.63
C CYS A 67 10.31 2.69 -15.77
N CYS A 68 9.42 3.50 -16.35
CA CYS A 68 8.28 4.07 -15.64
C CYS A 68 7.31 2.97 -15.15
N ARG A 69 7.09 1.93 -15.95
CA ARG A 69 6.26 0.78 -15.56
C ARG A 69 6.85 0.04 -14.35
N LYS A 70 8.18 -0.16 -14.32
CA LYS A 70 8.88 -0.73 -13.16
C LYS A 70 8.76 0.19 -11.95
N ALA A 71 8.89 1.50 -12.14
CA ALA A 71 8.74 2.50 -11.09
C ALA A 71 7.33 2.45 -10.46
N PHE A 72 6.29 2.43 -11.28
CA PHE A 72 4.91 2.31 -10.80
C PHE A 72 4.67 0.98 -10.08
N LYS A 73 5.18 -0.13 -10.62
CA LYS A 73 5.09 -1.43 -9.95
C LYS A 73 5.76 -1.40 -8.57
N ALA A 74 6.94 -0.80 -8.45
CA ALA A 74 7.64 -0.65 -7.18
C ALA A 74 6.84 0.18 -6.17
N CYS A 75 6.05 1.16 -6.63
CA CYS A 75 5.18 1.99 -5.79
C CYS A 75 3.91 1.28 -5.30
N THR A 76 3.57 0.09 -5.81
CA THR A 76 2.29 -0.58 -5.53
C THR A 76 2.42 -1.72 -4.51
N LEU A 77 1.35 -1.99 -3.77
CA LEU A 77 1.17 -3.15 -2.89
C LEU A 77 2.32 -3.37 -1.90
N TRP A 78 2.60 -2.38 -1.04
CA TRP A 78 3.62 -2.53 -0.01
C TRP A 78 3.09 -3.38 1.15
N PRO A 79 3.72 -4.53 1.47
CA PRO A 79 3.17 -5.51 2.41
C PRO A 79 2.81 -4.95 3.80
N LEU A 80 3.56 -3.97 4.30
CA LEU A 80 3.29 -3.34 5.60
C LEU A 80 1.93 -2.63 5.66
N THR A 81 1.35 -2.24 4.52
CA THR A 81 0.06 -1.52 4.47
C THR A 81 -1.15 -2.44 4.56
N PHE A 82 -0.94 -3.76 4.49
CA PHE A 82 -2.02 -4.74 4.50
C PHE A 82 -2.69 -4.84 5.86
N ALA A 83 -3.97 -5.22 5.86
CA ALA A 83 -4.82 -5.29 7.05
C ALA A 83 -4.23 -6.16 8.16
N THR A 84 -3.47 -7.18 7.79
CA THR A 84 -2.76 -8.10 8.68
C THR A 84 -1.86 -7.40 9.70
N PHE A 85 -1.34 -6.21 9.38
CA PHE A 85 -0.43 -5.45 10.26
C PHE A 85 -1.12 -4.29 10.98
N ASN A 86 -2.44 -4.10 10.84
CA ASN A 86 -3.16 -2.93 11.36
C ASN A 86 -3.03 -2.73 12.87
N SER A 87 -3.11 -3.80 13.65
CA SER A 87 -3.00 -3.77 15.11
C SER A 87 -1.58 -3.47 15.60
N GLN A 88 -0.56 -3.74 14.77
CA GLN A 88 0.85 -3.67 15.13
C GLN A 88 1.63 -2.58 14.38
N ARG A 89 0.95 -1.69 13.64
CA ARG A 89 1.63 -0.66 12.83
C ARG A 89 2.63 0.18 13.63
N ARG A 90 2.32 0.44 14.92
CA ARG A 90 3.18 1.20 15.85
C ARG A 90 4.49 0.48 16.24
N LEU A 91 4.53 -0.84 16.07
CA LEU A 91 5.69 -1.68 16.39
C LEU A 91 6.65 -1.81 15.21
N VAL A 92 6.28 -1.29 14.03
CA VAL A 92 7.12 -1.33 12.83
C VAL A 92 8.31 -0.37 13.01
N PRO A 93 9.56 -0.87 12.98
CA PRO A 93 10.74 -0.01 13.03
C PRO A 93 10.79 0.94 11.82
N HIS A 94 11.31 2.16 12.01
CA HIS A 94 11.40 3.19 10.95
C HIS A 94 10.05 3.64 10.38
N ILE A 95 8.97 3.57 11.19
CA ILE A 95 7.62 4.00 10.78
C ILE A 95 7.59 5.42 10.19
N TYR A 96 8.50 6.29 10.65
CA TYR A 96 8.63 7.66 10.16
C TYR A 96 9.08 7.72 8.70
N GLU A 97 10.12 6.96 8.33
CA GLU A 97 10.64 6.91 6.95
C GLU A 97 9.59 6.38 5.96
N TYR A 98 8.84 5.35 6.35
CA TYR A 98 7.79 4.77 5.52
C TYR A 98 6.57 5.66 5.40
N THR A 99 6.12 6.26 6.51
CA THR A 99 4.91 7.10 6.51
C THR A 99 5.16 8.43 5.81
N HIS A 100 6.28 9.08 6.11
CA HIS A 100 6.58 10.43 5.63
C HIS A 100 7.12 10.43 4.19
N THR A 101 8.18 9.68 3.92
CA THR A 101 8.88 9.77 2.63
C THR A 101 8.25 8.85 1.59
N SER A 102 7.80 7.66 2.02
CA SER A 102 7.31 6.64 1.09
C SER A 102 5.83 6.81 0.77
N PHE A 103 4.90 6.62 1.72
CA PHE A 103 3.47 6.56 1.37
C PHE A 103 2.87 7.91 0.97
N PHE A 104 3.17 8.98 1.71
CA PHE A 104 2.73 10.32 1.32
C PHE A 104 3.35 10.75 -0.02
N GLY A 105 4.64 10.52 -0.22
CA GLY A 105 5.35 10.82 -1.47
C GLY A 105 4.81 10.02 -2.67
N ILE A 106 4.54 8.72 -2.48
CA ILE A 106 3.93 7.86 -3.50
C ILE A 106 2.53 8.33 -3.85
N LEU A 107 1.70 8.71 -2.86
CA LEU A 107 0.36 9.24 -3.11
C LEU A 107 0.41 10.51 -3.96
N ILE A 108 1.26 11.48 -3.61
CA ILE A 108 1.45 12.69 -4.43
C ILE A 108 1.93 12.31 -5.83
N LEU A 109 2.91 11.42 -5.94
CA LEU A 109 3.48 11.01 -7.21
C LEU A 109 2.42 10.37 -8.12
N MET A 110 1.62 9.44 -7.59
CA MET A 110 0.53 8.80 -8.33
C MET A 110 -0.52 9.82 -8.78
N HIS A 111 -0.89 10.76 -7.90
CA HIS A 111 -1.82 11.82 -8.24
C HIS A 111 -1.27 12.70 -9.38
N VAL A 112 -0.06 13.22 -9.26
CA VAL A 112 0.56 14.06 -10.30
C VAL A 112 0.73 13.31 -11.61
N CYS A 113 1.14 12.03 -11.56
CA CYS A 113 1.27 11.20 -12.75
C CYS A 113 -0.07 10.97 -13.46
N SER A 114 -1.19 10.94 -12.72
CA SER A 114 -2.52 10.78 -13.31
C SER A 114 -2.97 11.95 -14.19
N PHE A 115 -2.49 13.18 -13.92
CA PHE A 115 -2.79 14.36 -14.74
C PHE A 115 -1.86 14.49 -15.96
N ASN A 116 -0.74 13.78 -15.97
CA ASN A 116 0.20 13.87 -17.07
C ASN A 116 -0.31 13.06 -18.27
N GLN A 117 -0.32 13.70 -19.45
CA GLN A 117 -0.82 13.12 -20.70
C GLN A 117 -0.19 11.77 -21.08
N PHE A 118 1.06 11.53 -20.67
CA PHE A 118 1.80 10.32 -21.00
C PHE A 118 1.77 9.29 -19.86
N LEU A 119 2.00 9.74 -18.62
CA LEU A 119 2.07 8.84 -17.46
C LEU A 119 0.69 8.37 -16.99
N GLY A 120 -0.37 9.16 -17.22
CA GLY A 120 -1.75 8.81 -16.85
C GLY A 120 -2.21 7.52 -17.56
N PRO A 121 -2.19 7.47 -18.91
CA PRO A 121 -2.51 6.25 -19.65
C PRO A 121 -1.65 5.06 -19.24
N LEU A 122 -0.35 5.27 -19.00
CA LEU A 122 0.55 4.21 -18.56
C LEU A 122 0.13 3.65 -17.18
N LEU A 123 -0.23 4.51 -16.24
CA LEU A 123 -0.71 4.13 -14.91
C LEU A 123 -2.04 3.37 -14.98
N HIS A 124 -2.96 3.79 -15.85
CA HIS A 124 -4.24 3.10 -16.06
C HIS A 124 -4.09 1.76 -16.81
N SER A 125 -3.08 1.62 -17.66
CA SER A 125 -2.77 0.39 -18.40
C SER A 125 -2.11 -0.70 -17.54
N MET A 126 -1.77 -0.40 -16.28
CA MET A 126 -1.09 -1.33 -15.39
C MET A 126 -1.95 -2.57 -15.10
N PRO A 127 -1.35 -3.78 -15.07
CA PRO A 127 -2.08 -5.01 -14.81
C PRO A 127 -2.74 -4.99 -13.42
N ALA A 128 -3.89 -5.67 -13.30
CA ALA A 128 -4.67 -5.76 -12.06
C ALA A 128 -3.84 -6.24 -10.86
N ASP A 129 -2.84 -7.09 -11.08
CA ASP A 129 -1.91 -7.59 -10.05
C ASP A 129 -1.07 -6.48 -9.39
N SER A 130 -0.96 -5.33 -10.03
CA SER A 130 -0.30 -4.13 -9.48
C SER A 130 -1.27 -3.07 -9.00
N ALA A 131 -2.59 -3.32 -9.10
CA ALA A 131 -3.71 -2.39 -8.86
C ALA A 131 -3.32 -1.09 -8.14
N PRO A 132 -3.00 -0.03 -8.91
CA PRO A 132 -2.64 1.27 -8.33
C PRO A 132 -3.76 1.82 -7.44
N GLY A 133 -5.03 1.63 -7.82
CA GLY A 133 -6.18 2.02 -7.02
C GLY A 133 -6.24 1.34 -5.64
N VAL A 134 -6.01 0.02 -5.58
CA VAL A 134 -5.94 -0.72 -4.31
C VAL A 134 -4.78 -0.21 -3.46
N SER A 135 -3.63 0.05 -4.08
CA SER A 135 -2.47 0.60 -3.38
C SER A 135 -2.75 1.99 -2.79
N ILE A 136 -3.43 2.86 -3.54
CA ILE A 136 -3.87 4.18 -3.05
C ILE A 136 -4.78 4.02 -1.83
N SER A 137 -5.79 3.14 -1.88
CA SER A 137 -6.68 2.88 -0.74
C SER A 137 -5.93 2.36 0.50
N LEU A 138 -4.97 1.46 0.30
CA LEU A 138 -4.13 0.94 1.39
C LEU A 138 -3.26 2.03 2.02
N TYR A 139 -2.65 2.90 1.20
CA TYR A 139 -1.81 3.99 1.68
C TYR A 139 -2.62 5.09 2.36
N LEU A 140 -3.82 5.43 1.85
CA LEU A 140 -4.73 6.35 2.51
C LEU A 140 -5.19 5.80 3.86
N THR A 141 -5.52 4.51 3.94
CA THR A 141 -5.87 3.85 5.21
C THR A 141 -4.70 3.90 6.19
N TRP A 142 -3.47 3.66 5.71
CA TRP A 142 -2.26 3.81 6.52
C TRP A 142 -2.12 5.22 7.10
N MET A 143 -2.21 6.24 6.24
CA MET A 143 -2.07 7.63 6.65
C MET A 143 -3.17 8.06 7.63
N ARG A 144 -4.40 7.59 7.43
CA ARG A 144 -5.53 7.82 8.32
C ARG A 144 -5.25 7.30 9.73
N ASP A 145 -4.70 6.09 9.85
CA ASP A 145 -4.46 5.48 11.16
C ASP A 145 -3.21 6.09 11.83
N MET A 146 -2.22 6.53 11.04
CA MET A 146 -1.01 7.20 11.55
C MET A 146 -1.23 8.63 12.01
N LYS A 147 -2.29 9.34 11.55
CA LYS A 147 -2.58 10.72 11.96
C LYS A 147 -2.78 10.90 13.48
N VAL A 148 -3.17 9.83 14.17
CA VAL A 148 -3.37 9.82 15.63
C VAL A 148 -2.05 9.58 16.36
N VAL A 149 -1.11 8.90 15.71
CA VAL A 149 0.17 8.47 16.31
C VAL A 149 1.22 9.57 16.24
N HIS A 150 1.29 10.35 15.15
CA HIS A 150 2.34 11.36 14.98
C HIS A 150 1.84 12.68 14.33
N PRO A 151 2.30 13.85 14.81
CA PRO A 151 1.88 15.17 14.29
C PRO A 151 2.14 15.39 12.79
N LEU A 152 3.24 14.88 12.25
CA LEU A 152 3.54 15.04 10.82
C LEU A 152 2.59 14.22 9.93
N ALA A 153 2.20 13.01 10.34
CA ALA A 153 1.21 12.25 9.61
C ALA A 153 -0.15 12.96 9.62
N ARG A 154 -0.48 13.66 10.73
CA ARG A 154 -1.63 14.55 10.82
C ARG A 154 -1.54 15.71 9.82
N TRP A 155 -0.37 16.34 9.70
CA TRP A 155 -0.14 17.39 8.71
C TRP A 155 -0.29 16.88 7.27
N CYS A 156 0.40 15.79 6.92
CA CYS A 156 0.29 15.14 5.61
C CYS A 156 -1.16 14.75 5.28
N TRP A 157 -1.92 14.29 6.27
CA TRP A 157 -3.34 13.96 6.10
C TRP A 157 -4.18 15.17 5.67
N GLN A 158 -3.90 16.38 6.17
CA GLN A 158 -4.61 17.59 5.74
C GLN A 158 -4.43 17.85 4.24
N PHE A 159 -3.22 17.66 3.71
CA PHE A 159 -2.95 17.78 2.27
C PHE A 159 -3.65 16.69 1.47
N LEU A 160 -3.57 15.44 1.93
CA LEU A 160 -4.19 14.31 1.23
C LEU A 160 -5.71 14.45 1.13
N LYS A 161 -6.37 15.06 2.13
CA LYS A 161 -7.81 15.34 2.04
C LYS A 161 -8.18 16.25 0.87
N VAL A 162 -7.34 17.23 0.57
CA VAL A 162 -7.58 18.17 -0.54
C VAL A 162 -7.29 17.49 -1.88
N ILE A 163 -6.19 16.74 -1.96
CA ILE A 163 -5.73 16.05 -3.17
C ILE A 163 -6.67 14.91 -3.57
N TYR A 164 -7.14 14.12 -2.60
CA TYR A 164 -8.00 12.96 -2.80
C TYR A 164 -9.43 13.19 -2.30
N LYS A 165 -9.95 14.43 -2.41
CA LYS A 165 -11.30 14.81 -1.97
C LYS A 165 -12.41 13.90 -2.53
N ASP A 166 -12.20 13.36 -3.72
CA ASP A 166 -13.19 12.54 -4.42
C ASP A 166 -13.17 11.06 -4.00
N HIS A 167 -12.16 10.65 -3.23
CA HIS A 167 -11.95 9.26 -2.81
C HIS A 167 -12.82 8.90 -1.61
N GLU A 168 -13.47 7.72 -1.63
CA GLU A 168 -14.46 7.27 -0.62
C GLU A 168 -13.94 7.36 0.81
N LEU A 169 -12.73 6.83 1.07
CA LEU A 169 -12.06 6.89 2.37
C LEU A 169 -11.82 8.31 2.95
N VAL A 170 -11.84 9.33 2.10
CA VAL A 170 -11.69 10.74 2.49
C VAL A 170 -13.07 11.39 2.66
N LYS A 171 -14.03 11.04 1.80
CA LYS A 171 -15.43 11.51 1.86
C LYS A 171 -16.16 11.07 3.13
N ASP A 172 -15.92 9.85 3.61
CA ASP A 172 -16.53 9.31 4.84
C ASP A 172 -16.18 10.12 6.09
N LEU A 173 -15.19 11.02 6.03
CA LEU A 173 -14.83 11.91 7.15
C LEU A 173 -15.60 13.23 7.17
N GLU A 174 -16.22 13.64 6.05
CA GLU A 174 -17.06 14.84 6.00
C GLU A 174 -18.53 14.53 6.33
N GLY A 175 -18.96 13.27 6.16
CA GLY A 175 -20.28 12.78 6.59
C GLY A 175 -20.38 12.45 8.08
N GLY A 176 -19.28 12.54 8.82
CA GLY A 176 -19.22 12.28 10.26
C GLY A 176 -19.21 13.56 11.10
N CYS A 177 -20.28 14.35 11.05
CA CYS A 177 -20.58 15.33 12.10
C CYS A 177 -22.04 15.77 12.05
N LEU A 178 -22.84 15.26 12.98
CA LEU A 178 -23.72 16.03 13.90
C LEU A 178 -24.05 15.13 15.09
#